data_AF-A0A480AMX1-F1
#
_entry.id   AF-A0A480AMX1-F1
#
_cell.length_a   1.000
_cell.length_b   1.000
_cell.length_c   1.000
_cell.angle_alpha   90.00
_cell.angle_beta   90.00
_cell.angle_gamma   90.00
#
_symmetry.space_group_name_H-M   'P 1'
#
loop_
_entity.id
_entity.type
_entity.pdbx_description
1 polymer ?
#
loop_
_entity_poly.entity_id
_entity_poly.type
_entity_poly.pdbx_seq_one_letter_code
_entity_poly.pdbx_strand_id
1 'polypeptide(L)'
;MKTALLALGALVMFSGMPAVAQEAAPKTRAAVRAEAASAVKDGTIDNGEVTKPAAPMKSTKNRAEVRREAAAAEKAGTLVKGEGPGAAASRPNQGSRAAVRAEAASAVKSGQIGKGPDVKK
;
A
#
# COMPACT_ATOMS: atom_id res chain seq x y z
N MET A 1 -46.29 12.43 -61.09
CA MET A 1 -47.36 11.94 -60.19
C MET A 1 -47.75 10.54 -60.65
N LYS A 2 -47.88 9.57 -59.73
CA LYS A 2 -48.18 8.11 -59.91
C LYS A 2 -47.05 7.11 -59.60
N THR A 3 -46.20 7.39 -58.62
CA THR A 3 -45.42 6.34 -57.93
C THR A 3 -45.53 6.45 -56.41
N ALA A 4 -46.61 7.07 -55.92
CA ALA A 4 -46.98 7.15 -54.52
C ALA A 4 -47.84 5.93 -54.10
N LEU A 5 -47.46 4.72 -54.52
CA LEU A 5 -48.18 3.48 -54.20
C LEU A 5 -47.25 2.32 -53.80
N LEU A 6 -46.03 2.66 -53.36
CA LEU A 6 -45.07 1.74 -52.72
C LEU A 6 -44.80 2.14 -51.26
N ALA A 7 -45.77 2.77 -50.60
CA ALA A 7 -45.66 3.26 -49.23
C ALA A 7 -46.66 2.60 -48.25
N LEU A 8 -47.13 1.37 -48.53
CA LEU A 8 -48.11 0.70 -47.68
C LEU A 8 -47.95 -0.83 -47.63
N GLY A 9 -46.72 -1.32 -47.40
CA GLY A 9 -46.47 -2.77 -47.47
C GLY A 9 -45.41 -3.36 -46.53
N ALA A 10 -44.84 -2.62 -45.59
CA ALA A 10 -43.81 -3.20 -44.69
C ALA A 10 -43.64 -2.48 -43.35
N LEU A 11 -44.71 -1.96 -42.72
CA LEU A 11 -44.64 -1.32 -41.39
C LEU A 11 -45.35 -2.09 -40.27
N VAL A 12 -45.80 -3.32 -40.47
CA VAL A 12 -46.44 -4.09 -39.39
C VAL A 12 -45.92 -5.51 -39.39
N MET A 13 -44.76 -5.73 -38.76
CA MET A 13 -44.39 -6.94 -38.01
C MET A 13 -43.11 -6.69 -37.18
N PHE A 14 -43.07 -5.58 -36.42
CA PHE A 14 -42.05 -5.40 -35.37
C PHE A 14 -42.71 -4.93 -34.08
N SER A 15 -43.71 -5.69 -33.64
CA SER A 15 -44.38 -5.50 -32.35
C SER A 15 -44.70 -6.87 -31.77
N GLY A 16 -43.85 -7.33 -30.85
CA GLY A 16 -44.14 -8.51 -30.03
C GLY A 16 -43.34 -9.77 -30.33
N MET A 17 -42.03 -9.66 -30.58
CA MET A 17 -41.16 -10.75 -30.12
C MET A 17 -41.09 -10.63 -28.59
N PRO A 18 -41.70 -11.53 -27.78
CA PRO A 18 -41.17 -11.72 -26.44
C PRO A 18 -39.69 -12.04 -26.62
N ALA A 19 -38.82 -11.44 -25.80
CA ALA A 19 -37.50 -11.98 -25.57
C ALA A 19 -37.70 -13.38 -24.93
N VAL A 20 -38.07 -14.36 -25.75
CA VAL A 20 -37.87 -15.76 -25.42
C VAL A 20 -36.36 -15.87 -25.31
N ALA A 21 -35.87 -15.86 -24.07
CA ALA A 21 -34.65 -16.55 -23.75
C ALA A 21 -34.76 -17.88 -24.48
N GLN A 22 -33.92 -18.09 -25.48
CA GLN A 22 -33.90 -19.33 -26.25
C GLN A 22 -33.68 -20.43 -25.22
N GLU A 23 -34.75 -21.09 -24.80
CA GLU A 23 -34.76 -22.02 -23.68
C GLU A 23 -34.09 -23.28 -24.21
N ALA A 24 -32.76 -23.24 -24.24
CA ALA A 24 -31.95 -24.43 -24.31
C ALA A 24 -32.48 -25.34 -23.21
N ALA A 25 -32.86 -26.56 -23.58
CA ALA A 25 -33.43 -27.54 -22.66
C ALA A 25 -32.69 -27.48 -21.31
N PRO A 26 -33.41 -27.44 -20.18
CA PRO A 26 -32.78 -27.22 -18.89
C PRO A 26 -31.67 -28.26 -18.69
N LYS A 27 -30.43 -27.77 -18.49
CA LYS A 27 -29.27 -28.64 -18.31
C LYS A 27 -29.59 -29.64 -17.20
N THR A 28 -29.39 -30.92 -17.49
CA THR A 28 -29.55 -31.95 -16.45
C THR A 28 -28.52 -31.71 -15.35
N ARG A 29 -28.83 -32.12 -14.11
CA ARG A 29 -27.85 -32.03 -13.01
C ARG A 29 -26.53 -32.74 -13.34
N ALA A 30 -26.57 -33.78 -14.17
CA ALA A 30 -25.38 -34.48 -14.64
C ALA A 30 -24.51 -33.59 -15.55
N ALA A 31 -25.13 -32.86 -16.49
CA ALA A 31 -24.42 -31.93 -17.36
C ALA A 31 -23.76 -30.80 -16.56
N VAL A 32 -24.46 -30.22 -15.59
CA VAL A 32 -23.92 -29.16 -14.72
C VAL A 32 -22.73 -29.66 -13.89
N ARG A 33 -22.80 -30.89 -13.36
CA ARG A 33 -21.69 -31.51 -12.61
C ARG A 33 -20.46 -31.75 -13.49
N ALA A 34 -20.66 -32.21 -14.72
CA ALA A 34 -19.57 -32.44 -15.67
C ALA A 34 -18.88 -31.14 -16.07
N GLU A 35 -19.66 -30.08 -16.31
CA GLU A 35 -19.15 -28.74 -16.60
C GLU A 35 -18.35 -28.16 -15.43
N ALA A 36 -18.88 -28.25 -14.20
CA ALA A 36 -18.16 -27.81 -13.01
C ALA A 36 -16.86 -28.59 -12.80
N ALA A 37 -16.86 -29.91 -13.03
CA ALA A 37 -15.66 -30.72 -12.94
C ALA A 37 -14.60 -30.34 -13.99
N SER A 38 -15.03 -30.05 -15.23
CA SER A 38 -14.11 -29.54 -16.27
C SER A 38 -13.55 -28.18 -15.88
N ALA A 39 -14.40 -27.25 -15.44
CA ALA A 39 -13.99 -25.90 -15.06
C ALA A 39 -12.96 -25.90 -13.91
N VAL A 40 -13.12 -26.80 -12.93
CA VAL A 40 -12.12 -27.04 -11.87
C VAL A 40 -10.83 -27.61 -12.43
N LYS A 41 -10.92 -28.61 -13.32
CA LYS A 41 -9.74 -29.25 -13.94
C LYS A 41 -8.95 -28.29 -14.82
N ASP A 42 -9.66 -27.42 -15.54
CA ASP A 42 -9.10 -26.41 -16.43
C ASP A 42 -8.63 -25.16 -15.68
N GLY A 43 -8.83 -25.10 -14.36
CA GLY A 43 -8.38 -24.00 -13.50
C GLY A 43 -9.13 -22.68 -13.70
N THR A 44 -10.31 -22.74 -14.33
CA THR A 44 -11.18 -21.56 -14.55
C THR A 44 -11.96 -21.18 -13.30
N ILE A 45 -12.25 -22.16 -12.45
CA ILE A 45 -12.83 -21.95 -11.12
C ILE A 45 -12.03 -22.72 -10.08
N ASP A 46 -11.93 -22.13 -8.90
CA ASP A 46 -11.28 -22.76 -7.77
C ASP A 46 -12.14 -23.89 -7.18
N ASN A 47 -11.48 -24.89 -6.58
CA ASN A 47 -12.17 -25.93 -5.81
C ASN A 47 -12.17 -25.54 -4.33
N GLY A 48 -13.35 -25.34 -3.75
CA GLY A 48 -13.52 -24.98 -2.35
C GLY A 48 -13.17 -23.52 -2.05
N GLU A 49 -12.99 -23.20 -0.76
CA GLU A 49 -12.54 -21.87 -0.32
C GLU A 49 -11.04 -21.73 -0.54
N VAL A 50 -10.65 -20.93 -1.53
CA VAL A 50 -9.23 -20.68 -1.83
C VAL A 50 -8.89 -19.22 -1.50
N THR A 51 -8.05 -19.02 -0.49
CA THR A 51 -7.39 -17.74 -0.27
C THR A 51 -6.21 -17.64 -1.23
N LYS A 52 -6.41 -16.98 -2.37
CA LYS A 52 -5.31 -16.66 -3.28
C LYS A 52 -4.29 -15.80 -2.53
N PRO A 53 -3.02 -16.24 -2.38
CA PRO A 53 -2.02 -15.46 -1.66
C PRO A 53 -1.85 -14.11 -2.36
N ALA A 54 -1.86 -13.04 -1.57
CA ALA A 54 -1.57 -11.70 -2.08
C ALA A 54 -0.19 -11.71 -2.73
N ALA A 55 -0.06 -11.01 -3.86
CA ALA A 55 1.22 -10.90 -4.55
C ALA A 55 2.27 -10.31 -3.58
N PRO A 56 3.51 -10.82 -3.57
CA PRO A 56 4.55 -10.30 -2.69
C PRO A 56 4.81 -8.83 -3.01
N MET A 57 4.67 -7.97 -2.00
CA MET A 57 4.95 -6.55 -2.15
C MET A 57 6.46 -6.35 -2.30
N LYS A 58 6.89 -5.87 -3.46
CA LYS A 58 8.30 -5.53 -3.69
C LYS A 58 8.58 -4.13 -3.15
N SER A 59 9.68 -3.97 -2.41
CA SER A 59 10.18 -2.64 -2.05
C SER A 59 10.49 -1.85 -3.32
N THR A 60 10.03 -0.60 -3.38
CA THR A 60 10.38 0.35 -4.44
C THR A 60 11.74 0.99 -4.21
N LYS A 61 12.27 0.92 -2.98
CA LYS A 61 13.54 1.53 -2.58
C LYS A 61 14.70 0.55 -2.64
N ASN A 62 15.85 1.05 -3.07
CA ASN A 62 17.11 0.29 -2.99
C ASN A 62 17.71 0.38 -1.57
N ARG A 63 18.71 -0.47 -1.30
CA ARG A 63 19.35 -0.54 0.03
C ARG A 63 20.07 0.76 0.41
N ALA A 64 20.57 1.52 -0.56
CA ALA A 64 21.26 2.78 -0.30
C ALA A 64 20.29 3.89 0.14
N GLU A 65 19.10 3.95 -0.48
CA GLU A 65 18.01 4.85 -0.11
C GLU A 65 17.51 4.55 1.29
N VAL A 66 17.23 3.27 1.60
CA VAL A 66 16.81 2.85 2.94
C VAL A 66 17.85 3.23 4.00
N ARG A 67 19.15 3.03 3.72
CA ARG A 67 20.22 3.44 4.64
C ARG A 67 20.28 4.94 4.84
N ARG A 68 20.07 5.73 3.78
CA ARG A 68 20.06 7.19 3.85
C ARG A 68 18.90 7.72 4.68
N GLU A 69 17.71 7.16 4.49
CA GLU A 69 16.51 7.51 5.26
C GLU A 69 16.69 7.15 6.74
N ALA A 70 17.24 5.96 7.03
CA ALA A 70 17.53 5.55 8.39
C ALA A 70 18.52 6.50 9.09
N ALA A 71 19.62 6.87 8.41
CA ALA A 71 20.59 7.82 8.95
C ALA A 71 19.99 9.23 9.16
N ALA A 72 19.10 9.67 8.27
CA ALA A 72 18.40 10.94 8.43
C ALA A 72 17.46 10.92 9.64
N ALA A 73 16.70 9.84 9.84
CA ALA A 73 15.81 9.65 10.98
C ALA A 73 16.59 9.56 12.32
N GLU A 74 17.75 8.90 12.31
CA GLU A 74 18.64 8.85 13.47
C GLU A 74 19.17 10.25 13.83
N LYS A 75 19.63 11.01 12.83
CA LYS A 75 20.08 12.40 13.04
C LYS A 75 18.94 13.32 13.49
N ALA A 76 17.72 13.08 13.02
CA ALA A 76 16.54 13.83 13.42
C ALA A 76 16.02 13.43 14.81
N GLY A 77 16.51 12.33 15.39
CA GLY A 77 16.05 11.82 16.68
C GLY A 77 14.62 11.29 16.65
N THR A 78 14.09 10.94 15.47
CA THR A 78 12.73 10.43 15.30
C THR A 78 12.62 8.91 15.47
N LEU A 79 13.76 8.22 15.65
CA LEU A 79 13.79 6.78 15.89
C LEU A 79 13.60 6.49 17.38
N VAL A 80 12.61 5.65 17.69
CA VAL A 80 12.46 5.06 19.03
C VAL A 80 13.52 3.97 19.18
N LYS A 81 14.33 4.07 20.25
CA LYS A 81 15.37 3.09 20.57
C LYS A 81 14.90 2.25 21.75
N GLY A 82 14.67 0.95 21.52
CA GLY A 82 14.13 0.02 22.52
C GLY A 82 12.60 -0.09 22.51
N GLU A 83 12.06 -0.88 23.44
CA GLU A 83 10.61 -1.03 23.65
C GLU A 83 10.11 0.03 24.66
N GLY A 84 9.15 0.86 24.25
CA GLY A 84 8.55 1.88 25.12
C GLY A 84 8.05 3.11 24.36
N PRO A 85 7.28 4.00 25.00
CA PRO A 85 6.90 5.27 24.41
C PRO A 85 8.16 6.08 24.09
N GLY A 86 8.29 6.50 22.83
CA GLY A 86 9.45 7.25 22.36
C GLY A 86 9.68 8.50 23.21
N ALA A 87 10.85 8.61 23.83
CA ALA A 87 11.26 9.86 24.47
C ALA A 87 11.26 10.97 23.41
N ALA A 88 10.64 12.12 23.72
CA ALA A 88 10.61 13.26 22.81
C ALA A 88 12.04 13.60 22.36
N ALA A 89 12.24 13.78 21.05
CA ALA A 89 13.53 14.13 20.47
C ALA A 89 14.10 15.35 21.22
N SER A 90 15.25 15.17 21.89
CA SER A 90 15.91 16.31 22.52
C SER A 90 16.39 17.25 21.41
N ARG A 91 16.08 18.54 21.56
CA ARG A 91 16.46 19.52 20.55
C ARG A 91 17.99 19.53 20.45
N PRO A 92 18.58 19.33 19.25
CA PRO A 92 20.03 19.33 19.12
C PRO A 92 20.57 20.69 19.60
N ASN A 93 21.65 20.65 20.39
CA ASN A 93 22.36 21.86 20.78
C ASN A 93 22.85 22.55 19.50
N GLN A 94 22.44 23.81 19.27
CA GLN A 94 22.75 24.55 18.06
C GLN A 94 24.20 25.07 18.02
N GLY A 95 24.94 24.94 19.11
CA GLY A 95 26.36 25.28 19.18
C GLY A 95 27.25 24.22 18.51
N SER A 96 28.31 24.68 17.84
CA SER A 96 29.40 23.77 17.44
C SER A 96 30.04 23.17 18.70
N ARG A 97 30.62 21.97 18.60
CA ARG A 97 31.37 21.36 19.73
C ARG A 97 32.47 22.29 20.25
N ALA A 98 33.07 23.10 19.37
CA ALA A 98 34.07 24.08 19.75
C ALA A 98 33.47 25.21 20.60
N ALA A 99 32.32 25.75 20.20
CA ALA A 99 31.60 26.77 20.97
C ALA A 99 31.20 26.25 22.35
N VAL A 100 30.65 25.03 22.42
CA VAL A 100 30.26 24.38 23.69
C VAL A 100 31.47 24.17 24.61
N ARG A 101 32.62 23.78 24.06
CA ARG A 101 33.86 23.63 24.84
C ARG A 101 34.41 24.97 25.33
N ALA A 102 34.33 26.01 24.51
CA ALA A 102 34.75 27.35 24.89
C ALA A 102 33.85 27.90 26.02
N GLU A 103 32.53 27.74 25.90
CA GLU A 103 31.56 28.10 26.93
C GLU A 103 31.82 27.36 28.25
N ALA A 104 32.04 26.04 28.18
CA ALA A 104 32.40 25.24 29.35
C ALA A 104 33.72 25.70 29.99
N ALA A 105 34.74 26.03 29.19
CA ALA A 105 36.01 26.54 29.70
C ALA A 105 35.86 27.91 30.38
N SER A 106 35.05 28.81 29.79
CA SER A 106 34.72 30.11 30.38
C SER A 106 33.96 29.97 31.69
N ALA A 107 32.99 29.04 31.78
CA ALA A 107 32.22 28.79 33.00
C ALA A 107 33.08 28.17 34.12
N VAL A 108 34.07 27.34 33.79
CA VAL A 108 35.08 26.87 34.75
C VAL A 108 35.98 28.02 35.20
N LYS A 109 36.38 28.91 34.29
CA LYS A 109 37.25 30.05 34.60
C LYS A 109 36.55 31.11 35.46
N SER A 110 35.25 31.32 35.24
CA SER A 110 34.41 32.22 36.03
C SER A 110 33.92 31.60 37.34
N GLY A 111 34.20 30.30 37.58
CA GLY A 111 33.81 29.58 38.79
C GLY A 111 32.33 29.23 38.88
N GLN A 112 31.56 29.41 37.79
CA GLN A 112 30.15 29.02 37.72
C GLN A 112 29.95 27.50 37.79
N ILE A 113 30.95 26.73 37.34
CA ILE A 113 30.99 25.26 37.44
C ILE A 113 32.35 24.80 37.95
N GLY A 114 32.36 23.77 38.79
CA GLY A 114 33.60 23.16 39.29
C GLY A 114 34.35 22.39 38.20
N LYS A 115 35.67 22.22 38.38
CA LYS A 115 36.40 21.16 37.67
C LYS A 115 35.85 19.84 38.24
N GLY A 116 35.37 18.94 37.37
CA GLY A 116 34.72 17.68 37.80
C GLY A 116 35.57 16.88 38.80
N PRO A 117 34.97 15.91 39.52
CA PRO A 117 35.57 15.25 40.69
C PRO A 117 36.92 14.54 40.44
N ASP A 118 37.36 14.40 39.19
CA ASP A 118 38.60 13.70 38.82
C ASP A 118 39.76 14.60 38.37
N VAL A 119 39.64 15.93 38.42
CA VAL A 119 40.78 16.81 38.11
C VAL A 119 41.63 17.00 39.37
N LYS A 120 42.60 16.09 39.58
CA LYS A 120 43.69 16.32 40.54
C LYS A 120 44.34 17.68 40.26
N LYS A 121 44.50 18.45 41.33
CA LYS A 121 44.93 19.86 41.37
C LYS A 121 46.13 20.17 40.47
#